data_AF-A0A350P2R8-F1
#
_entry.id   AF-A0A350P2R8-F1
#
_cell.length_a   1.000
_cell.length_b   1.000
_cell.length_c   1.000
_cell.angle_alpha   90.00
_cell.angle_beta   90.00
_cell.angle_gamma   90.00
#
_symmetry.space_group_name_H-M   'P 1'
#
loop_
_entity.id
_entity.type
_entity.pdbx_description
1 polymer ?
#
loop_
_entity_poly.entity_id
_entity_poly.type
_entity_poly.pdbx_seq_one_letter_code
_entity_poly.pdbx_strand_id
1 'polypeptide(L)'
;MATHIHTIKLKPLLTTTSLLFCMGLCLQLPLLIRYAPHPLVWLNLLAHLLIALLAVLFSLNKQIPMARTCLLFGYYSYLVFATLLWSQDVYIQHFLLVGCLCCAYFFHSFEQRERMLWALLYAVSFCTLDLYLSHALEGWLLAVRRGNSITLTLTCVAVSIATYRHNAKQWWQLKTQYQHAKSLLIQSTPAIQVLFHSPTGDQNRQHFNFCCVLFADVKGYQQLVARHGELKVI
;
A
#
# COMPACT_ATOMS: atom_id res chain seq x y z
N MET A 1 -16.27 7.48 2.84
CA MET A 1 -15.62 7.32 4.17
C MET A 1 -14.36 6.44 4.10
N ALA A 2 -14.43 5.22 3.56
CA ALA A 2 -13.24 4.34 3.41
C ALA A 2 -12.11 4.92 2.53
N THR A 3 -12.47 5.61 1.44
CA THR A 3 -11.52 6.34 0.58
C THR A 3 -10.80 7.47 1.32
N HIS A 4 -11.47 8.10 2.28
CA HIS A 4 -10.92 9.24 3.03
C HIS A 4 -10.00 8.81 4.18
N ILE A 5 -10.26 7.67 4.82
CA ILE A 5 -9.43 7.13 5.90
C ILE A 5 -8.11 6.55 5.35
N HIS A 6 -8.18 5.91 4.18
CA HIS A 6 -6.99 5.33 3.54
C HIS A 6 -6.06 6.39 2.93
N THR A 7 -6.60 7.48 2.38
CA THR A 7 -5.78 8.63 1.91
C THR A 7 -5.07 9.35 3.07
N ILE A 8 -5.69 9.42 4.25
CA ILE A 8 -5.08 9.99 5.47
C ILE A 8 -3.84 9.20 5.92
N LYS A 9 -3.82 7.87 5.77
CA LYS A 9 -2.64 7.05 6.14
C LYS A 9 -1.55 7.03 5.07
N LEU A 10 -1.90 7.17 3.79
CA LEU A 10 -0.92 7.12 2.69
C LEU A 10 -0.11 8.43 2.56
N LYS A 11 -0.73 9.58 2.85
CA LYS A 11 -0.05 10.88 2.88
C LYS A 11 1.20 10.89 3.78
N PRO A 12 1.11 10.60 5.10
CA PRO A 12 2.27 10.63 5.98
C PRO A 12 3.33 9.62 5.55
N LEU A 13 2.93 8.43 5.09
CA LEU A 13 3.86 7.44 4.57
C LEU A 13 4.68 8.03 3.40
N LEU A 14 4.01 8.56 2.37
CA LEU A 14 4.67 9.14 1.20
C LEU A 14 5.55 10.35 1.56
N THR A 15 5.09 11.22 2.46
CA THR A 15 5.89 12.37 2.91
C THR A 15 7.14 11.91 3.63
N THR A 16 7.02 11.01 4.60
CA THR A 16 8.16 10.50 5.38
C THR A 16 9.14 9.75 4.48
N THR A 17 8.68 8.89 3.58
CA THR A 17 9.58 8.16 2.66
C THR A 17 10.27 9.08 1.66
N SER A 18 9.61 10.15 1.20
CA SER A 18 10.21 11.14 0.30
C SER A 18 11.26 11.99 1.03
N LEU A 19 11.01 12.36 2.29
CA LEU A 19 11.98 13.07 3.13
C LEU A 19 13.21 12.20 3.44
N LEU A 20 12.98 10.92 3.77
CA LEU A 20 14.07 9.97 3.98
C LEU A 20 14.90 9.76 2.71
N PHE A 21 14.24 9.71 1.54
CA PHE A 21 14.94 9.66 0.26
C PHE A 21 15.83 10.90 0.06
N CYS A 22 15.27 12.09 0.27
CA CYS A 22 16.01 13.35 0.18
C CYS A 22 17.21 13.39 1.14
N MET A 23 17.01 13.00 2.39
CA MET A 23 18.07 12.90 3.39
C MET A 23 19.16 11.91 2.97
N GLY A 24 18.78 10.74 2.43
CA GLY A 24 19.70 9.75 1.90
C GLY A 24 20.55 10.30 0.75
N LEU A 25 19.96 11.04 -0.18
CA LEU A 25 20.68 11.70 -1.28
C LEU A 25 21.65 12.79 -0.76
N CYS A 26 21.25 13.58 0.24
CA CYS A 26 22.13 14.56 0.88
C CYS A 26 23.33 13.90 1.56
N LEU A 27 23.12 12.76 2.23
CA LEU A 27 24.20 12.00 2.88
C LEU A 27 25.23 11.45 1.90
N GLN A 28 24.88 11.33 0.61
CA GLN A 28 25.82 10.89 -0.42
C GLN A 28 26.73 12.02 -0.94
N LEU A 29 26.45 13.29 -0.65
CA LEU A 29 27.24 14.43 -1.14
C LEU A 29 28.75 14.29 -0.82
N PRO A 30 29.18 13.93 0.40
CA PRO A 30 30.60 13.77 0.70
C PRO A 30 31.29 12.70 -0.17
N LEU A 31 30.57 11.62 -0.50
CA LEU A 31 31.08 10.55 -1.37
C LEU A 31 31.24 11.04 -2.80
N LEU A 32 30.28 11.82 -3.31
CA LEU A 32 30.39 12.41 -4.65
C LEU A 32 31.52 13.43 -4.75
N ILE A 33 31.74 14.27 -3.72
CA ILE A 33 32.86 15.22 -3.70
C ILE A 33 34.20 14.51 -3.89
N ARG A 34 34.36 13.35 -3.25
CA ARG A 34 35.62 12.60 -3.27
C ARG A 34 35.77 11.66 -4.48
N TYR A 35 34.68 11.04 -4.92
CA TYR A 35 34.74 9.90 -5.84
C TYR A 35 33.92 10.07 -7.12
N ALA A 36 33.31 11.23 -7.39
CA ALA A 36 32.52 11.41 -8.60
C ALA A 36 33.38 11.21 -9.86
N PRO A 37 33.07 10.19 -10.69
CA PRO A 37 33.88 9.89 -11.87
C PRO A 37 33.68 10.89 -13.02
N HIS A 38 32.52 11.55 -13.10
CA HIS A 38 32.17 12.51 -14.16
C HIS A 38 30.96 13.38 -13.75
N PRO A 39 30.75 14.56 -14.39
CA PRO A 39 29.71 15.51 -13.99
C PRO A 39 28.27 15.00 -14.10
N LEU A 40 27.99 13.96 -14.91
CA LEU A 40 26.64 13.40 -15.01
C LEU A 40 26.16 12.77 -13.69
N VAL A 41 27.08 12.29 -12.83
CA VAL A 41 26.73 11.75 -11.51
C VAL A 41 26.18 12.85 -10.59
N TRP A 42 26.72 14.06 -10.70
CA TRP A 42 26.21 15.24 -10.01
C TRP A 42 24.83 15.66 -10.50
N LEU A 43 24.66 15.70 -11.83
CA LEU A 43 23.35 16.00 -12.43
C LEU A 43 22.30 14.97 -12.02
N ASN A 44 22.68 13.68 -11.98
CA ASN A 44 21.83 12.62 -11.50
C ASN A 44 21.40 12.86 -10.04
N LEU A 45 22.33 13.16 -9.14
CA LEU A 45 22.00 13.44 -7.74
C LEU A 45 21.07 14.66 -7.60
N LEU A 46 21.40 15.78 -8.27
CA LEU A 46 20.64 17.02 -8.17
C LEU A 46 19.21 16.85 -8.73
N ALA A 47 19.08 16.19 -9.88
CA ALA A 47 17.77 15.90 -10.48
C ALA A 47 16.90 15.06 -9.54
N HIS A 48 17.47 14.02 -8.91
CA HIS A 48 16.71 13.16 -7.99
C HIS A 48 16.41 13.83 -6.65
N LEU A 49 17.24 14.78 -6.20
CA LEU A 49 16.95 15.63 -5.05
C LEU A 49 15.76 16.56 -5.34
N LEU A 50 15.71 17.13 -6.55
CA LEU A 50 14.56 17.91 -7.00
C LEU A 50 13.29 17.06 -7.08
N ILE A 51 13.37 15.85 -7.66
CA ILE A 51 12.25 14.89 -7.73
C ILE A 51 11.75 14.53 -6.32
N ALA A 52 12.65 14.27 -5.37
CA ALA A 52 12.29 13.97 -3.99
C ALA A 52 11.55 15.14 -3.32
N LEU A 53 12.02 16.38 -3.52
CA LEU A 53 11.36 17.58 -3.03
C LEU A 53 9.99 17.79 -3.68
N LEU A 54 9.87 17.56 -4.99
CA LEU A 54 8.58 17.60 -5.70
C LEU A 54 7.59 16.58 -5.16
N ALA A 55 8.03 15.35 -4.86
CA ALA A 55 7.20 14.33 -4.24
C ALA A 55 6.66 14.76 -2.86
N VAL A 56 7.49 15.43 -2.04
CA VAL A 56 7.06 16.03 -0.77
C VAL A 56 6.00 17.11 -1.00
N LEU A 57 6.24 18.04 -1.92
CA LEU A 57 5.30 19.12 -2.24
C LEU A 57 3.96 18.58 -2.73
N PHE A 58 3.95 17.61 -3.64
CA PHE A 58 2.72 16.95 -4.10
C PHE A 58 1.98 16.25 -2.95
N SER A 59 2.70 15.60 -2.03
CA SER A 59 2.08 14.97 -0.86
C SER A 59 1.44 15.99 0.09
N LEU A 60 2.11 17.12 0.35
CA LEU A 60 1.58 18.21 1.18
C LEU A 60 0.31 18.82 0.57
N ASN A 61 0.31 19.01 -0.76
CA ASN A 61 -0.83 19.52 -1.55
C ASN A 61 -1.95 18.48 -1.76
N LYS A 62 -1.88 17.31 -1.11
CA LYS A 62 -2.86 16.22 -1.20
C LYS A 62 -3.00 15.62 -2.62
N GLN A 63 -2.03 15.83 -3.50
CA GLN A 63 -1.96 15.21 -4.83
C GLN A 63 -1.28 13.83 -4.75
N ILE A 64 -1.93 12.90 -4.05
CA ILE A 64 -1.36 11.59 -3.68
C ILE A 64 -0.88 10.76 -4.88
N PRO A 65 -1.61 10.65 -6.00
CA PRO A 65 -1.15 9.88 -7.16
C PRO A 65 0.14 10.46 -7.77
N MET A 66 0.24 11.79 -7.86
CA MET A 66 1.42 12.47 -8.39
C MET A 66 2.61 12.31 -7.45
N ALA A 67 2.40 12.48 -6.14
CA ALA A 67 3.44 12.27 -5.13
C ALA A 67 4.01 10.85 -5.19
N ARG A 68 3.14 9.84 -5.29
CA ARG A 68 3.52 8.43 -5.42
C ARG A 68 4.31 8.17 -6.70
N THR A 69 3.80 8.59 -7.85
CA THR A 69 4.47 8.38 -9.13
C THR A 69 5.83 9.07 -9.16
N CYS A 70 5.92 10.29 -8.63
CA CYS A 70 7.16 11.04 -8.52
C CYS A 70 8.18 10.31 -7.62
N LEU A 71 7.75 9.77 -6.47
CA LEU A 71 8.60 9.00 -5.57
C LEU A 71 9.07 7.68 -6.20
N LEU A 72 8.15 6.89 -6.76
CA LEU A 72 8.47 5.60 -7.38
C LEU A 72 9.35 5.77 -8.60
N PHE A 73 9.07 6.77 -9.43
CA PHE A 73 9.92 7.12 -10.56
C PHE A 73 11.28 7.60 -10.07
N GLY A 74 11.34 8.48 -9.08
CA GLY A 74 12.59 8.99 -8.51
C GLY A 74 13.50 7.89 -7.98
N TYR A 75 12.98 6.93 -7.22
CA TYR A 75 13.76 5.77 -6.77
C TYR A 75 14.21 4.91 -7.95
N TYR A 76 13.30 4.63 -8.89
CA TYR A 76 13.57 3.79 -10.05
C TYR A 76 14.67 4.39 -10.94
N SER A 77 14.48 5.62 -11.40
CA SER A 77 15.42 6.30 -12.28
C SER A 77 16.75 6.54 -11.59
N TYR A 78 16.75 6.86 -10.29
CA TYR A 78 17.99 7.03 -9.53
C TYR A 78 18.82 5.75 -9.54
N LEU A 79 18.21 4.59 -9.24
CA LEU A 79 18.93 3.32 -9.20
C LEU A 79 19.42 2.89 -10.59
N VAL A 80 18.58 3.06 -11.63
CA VAL A 80 18.97 2.74 -13.01
C VAL A 80 20.14 3.62 -13.47
N PHE A 81 20.02 4.94 -13.33
CA PHE A 81 21.10 5.86 -13.72
C PHE A 81 22.33 5.72 -12.85
N ALA A 82 22.20 5.47 -11.55
CA ALA A 82 23.34 5.19 -10.68
C ALA A 82 24.07 3.93 -11.16
N THR A 83 23.35 2.85 -11.49
CA THR A 83 23.95 1.62 -12.00
C THR A 83 24.71 1.86 -13.31
N LEU A 84 24.13 2.63 -14.23
CA LEU A 84 24.74 2.91 -15.54
C LEU A 84 25.92 3.90 -15.45
N LEU A 85 25.79 4.97 -14.66
CA LEU A 85 26.80 6.04 -14.57
C LEU A 85 28.01 5.60 -13.75
N TRP A 86 27.83 4.87 -12.64
CA TRP A 86 28.98 4.40 -11.88
C TRP A 86 29.75 3.30 -12.63
N SER A 87 29.13 2.64 -13.62
CA SER A 87 29.73 1.72 -14.61
C SER A 87 30.47 0.49 -14.05
N GLN A 88 30.63 0.41 -12.73
CA GLN A 88 31.18 -0.73 -12.02
C GLN A 88 30.06 -1.54 -11.36
N ASP A 89 30.30 -2.84 -11.21
CA ASP A 89 29.39 -3.76 -10.55
C ASP A 89 29.45 -3.59 -9.02
N VAL A 90 28.90 -2.48 -8.54
CA VAL A 90 28.76 -2.15 -7.11
C VAL A 90 27.46 -2.76 -6.54
N TYR A 91 26.85 -3.72 -7.24
CA TYR A 91 25.63 -4.43 -6.85
C TYR A 91 24.39 -3.52 -6.63
N ILE A 92 24.42 -2.26 -7.09
CA ILE A 92 23.34 -1.27 -6.92
C ILE A 92 22.01 -1.77 -7.50
N GLN A 93 22.05 -2.52 -8.60
CA GLN A 93 20.88 -3.07 -9.26
C GLN A 93 20.02 -3.94 -8.31
N HIS A 94 20.61 -4.58 -7.30
CA HIS A 94 19.86 -5.42 -6.36
C HIS A 94 18.85 -4.62 -5.53
N PHE A 95 19.08 -3.32 -5.32
CA PHE A 95 18.11 -2.45 -4.64
C PHE A 95 16.82 -2.23 -5.46
N LEU A 96 16.82 -2.53 -6.77
CA LEU A 96 15.59 -2.51 -7.57
C LEU A 96 14.59 -3.59 -7.10
N LEU A 97 15.06 -4.74 -6.61
CA LEU A 97 14.19 -5.77 -6.05
C LEU A 97 13.57 -5.34 -4.71
N VAL A 98 14.28 -4.52 -3.94
CA VAL A 98 13.69 -3.86 -2.75
C VAL A 98 12.58 -2.91 -3.19
N GLY A 99 12.81 -2.11 -4.25
CA GLY A 99 11.78 -1.27 -4.87
C GLY A 99 10.55 -2.05 -5.33
N CYS A 100 10.76 -3.24 -5.92
CA CYS A 100 9.69 -4.16 -6.31
C CYS A 100 8.80 -4.55 -5.12
N LEU A 101 9.39 -4.94 -3.98
CA LEU A 101 8.65 -5.27 -2.76
C LEU A 101 7.96 -4.06 -2.14
N CYS A 102 8.63 -2.90 -2.12
CA CYS A 102 8.08 -1.66 -1.58
C CYS A 102 6.82 -1.19 -2.32
N CYS A 103 6.67 -1.52 -3.61
CA CYS A 103 5.44 -1.27 -4.37
C CYS A 103 4.20 -1.87 -3.68
N ALA A 104 4.33 -2.92 -2.85
CA ALA A 104 3.23 -3.50 -2.09
C ALA A 104 2.49 -2.49 -1.19
N TYR A 105 3.18 -1.44 -0.71
CA TYR A 105 2.70 -0.54 0.35
C TYR A 105 2.21 0.82 -0.15
N PHE A 106 2.61 1.25 -1.35
CA PHE A 106 2.32 2.60 -1.84
C PHE A 106 0.99 2.74 -2.60
N PHE A 107 0.30 1.64 -2.89
CA PHE A 107 -0.92 1.63 -3.71
C PHE A 107 -2.15 1.27 -2.90
N HIS A 108 -3.30 1.83 -3.28
CA HIS A 108 -4.58 1.43 -2.70
C HIS A 108 -5.08 0.09 -3.23
N SER A 109 -6.02 -0.50 -2.47
CA SER A 109 -6.69 -1.76 -2.81
C SER A 109 -7.38 -1.76 -4.18
N PHE A 110 -7.71 -0.59 -4.74
CA PHE A 110 -8.28 -0.45 -6.08
C PHE A 110 -7.24 -0.22 -7.19
N GLU A 111 -5.99 0.16 -6.87
CA GLU A 111 -4.94 0.52 -7.84
C GLU A 111 -3.98 -0.65 -8.11
N GLN A 112 -4.50 -1.87 -8.06
CA GLN A 112 -3.71 -3.10 -8.04
C GLN A 112 -2.98 -3.33 -9.37
N ARG A 113 -3.58 -2.88 -10.48
CA ARG A 113 -2.96 -2.95 -11.81
C ARG A 113 -1.71 -2.07 -11.89
N GLU A 114 -1.80 -0.81 -11.45
CA GLU A 114 -0.65 0.10 -11.43
C GLU A 114 0.46 -0.43 -10.54
N ARG A 115 0.11 -0.97 -9.37
CA ARG A 115 1.06 -1.61 -8.47
C ARG A 115 1.84 -2.72 -9.15
N MET A 116 1.15 -3.61 -9.85
CA MET A 116 1.80 -4.73 -10.55
C MET A 116 2.68 -4.24 -11.69
N LEU A 117 2.26 -3.21 -12.42
CA LEU A 117 3.08 -2.61 -13.49
C LEU A 117 4.39 -2.05 -12.94
N TRP A 118 4.33 -1.28 -11.84
CA TRP A 118 5.53 -0.77 -11.18
C TRP A 118 6.42 -1.90 -10.66
N ALA A 119 5.86 -2.88 -9.93
CA ALA A 119 6.63 -4.01 -9.43
C ALA A 119 7.34 -4.79 -10.55
N LEU A 120 6.64 -5.00 -11.67
CA LEU A 120 7.18 -5.69 -12.84
C LEU A 120 8.24 -4.85 -13.56
N LEU A 121 8.07 -3.53 -13.65
CA LEU A 121 9.08 -2.62 -14.17
C LEU A 121 10.38 -2.71 -13.36
N TYR A 122 10.31 -2.65 -12.03
CA TYR A 122 11.48 -2.84 -11.16
C TYR A 122 12.16 -4.20 -11.36
N ALA A 123 11.38 -5.28 -11.43
CA ALA A 123 11.89 -6.63 -11.60
C ALA A 123 12.56 -6.85 -12.98
N VAL A 124 11.92 -6.37 -14.05
CA VAL A 124 12.48 -6.47 -15.42
C VAL A 124 13.75 -5.64 -15.53
N SER A 125 13.76 -4.40 -15.02
CA SER A 125 14.94 -3.55 -15.06
C SER A 125 16.11 -4.11 -14.23
N PHE A 126 15.82 -4.79 -13.12
CA PHE A 126 16.85 -5.55 -12.40
C PHE A 126 17.46 -6.64 -13.30
N CYS A 127 16.62 -7.48 -13.92
CA CYS A 127 17.10 -8.56 -14.78
C CYS A 127 17.91 -8.03 -15.97
N THR A 128 17.48 -6.96 -16.61
CA THR A 128 18.20 -6.38 -17.77
C THR A 128 19.54 -5.80 -17.37
N LEU A 129 19.60 -5.04 -16.26
CA LEU A 129 20.85 -4.47 -15.75
C LEU A 129 21.80 -5.55 -15.25
N ASP A 130 21.30 -6.57 -14.55
CA ASP A 130 22.15 -7.66 -14.06
C ASP A 130 22.68 -8.52 -15.21
N LEU A 131 21.88 -8.76 -16.27
CA LEU A 131 22.36 -9.42 -17.49
C LEU A 131 23.46 -8.61 -18.19
N TYR A 132 23.29 -7.29 -18.27
CA TYR A 132 24.28 -6.38 -18.86
C TYR A 132 25.61 -6.40 -18.08
N LEU A 133 25.55 -6.26 -16.75
CA LEU A 133 26.74 -6.25 -15.89
C LEU A 133 27.41 -7.62 -15.76
N SER A 134 26.63 -8.70 -15.83
CA SER A 134 27.15 -10.07 -15.72
C SER A 134 27.94 -10.52 -16.95
N HIS A 135 27.92 -9.77 -18.07
CA HIS A 135 28.60 -10.21 -19.29
C HIS A 135 30.12 -10.34 -19.13
N ALA A 136 30.71 -9.62 -18.17
CA ALA A 136 32.14 -9.68 -17.87
C ALA A 136 32.56 -10.90 -17.01
N LEU A 137 31.60 -11.66 -16.47
CA LEU A 137 31.87 -12.83 -15.63
C LEU A 137 31.83 -14.11 -16.47
N GLU A 138 32.83 -14.99 -16.28
CA GLU A 138 32.92 -16.27 -16.98
C GLU A 138 32.84 -17.48 -16.02
N GLY A 139 32.46 -18.64 -16.55
CA GLY A 139 32.47 -19.91 -15.83
C GLY A 139 31.43 -20.01 -14.70
N TRP A 140 31.83 -20.61 -13.58
CA TRP A 140 30.92 -20.93 -12.48
C TRP A 140 30.36 -19.69 -11.76
N LEU A 141 31.13 -18.59 -11.71
CA LEU A 141 30.71 -17.32 -11.09
C LEU A 141 29.49 -16.74 -11.80
N LEU A 142 29.49 -16.77 -13.14
CA LEU A 142 28.34 -16.34 -13.95
C LEU A 142 27.10 -17.19 -13.68
N ALA A 143 27.28 -18.51 -13.62
CA ALA A 143 26.18 -19.44 -13.37
C ALA A 143 25.54 -19.22 -11.99
N VAL A 144 26.36 -19.07 -10.94
CA VAL A 144 25.90 -18.80 -9.57
C VAL A 144 25.17 -17.45 -9.49
N ARG A 145 25.74 -16.40 -10.07
CA ARG A 145 25.11 -15.08 -10.07
C ARG A 145 23.76 -15.10 -10.77
N ARG A 146 23.68 -15.66 -11.98
CA ARG A 146 22.40 -15.77 -12.71
C ARG A 146 21.38 -16.61 -11.96
N GLY A 147 21.79 -17.72 -11.36
CA GLY A 147 20.92 -18.55 -10.52
C GLY A 147 20.32 -17.76 -9.35
N ASN A 148 21.15 -16.98 -8.64
CA ASN A 148 20.69 -16.12 -7.55
C ASN A 148 19.79 -14.98 -8.05
N SER A 149 20.16 -14.28 -9.13
CA SER A 149 19.36 -13.20 -9.69
C SER A 149 17.98 -13.68 -10.13
N ILE A 150 17.90 -14.83 -10.81
CA ILE A 150 16.62 -15.43 -11.23
C ILE A 150 15.80 -15.83 -9.99
N THR A 151 16.42 -16.51 -9.03
CA THR A 151 15.74 -16.98 -7.82
C THR A 151 15.18 -15.81 -7.01
N LEU A 152 15.97 -14.74 -6.82
CA LEU A 152 15.56 -13.53 -6.12
C LEU A 152 14.42 -12.81 -6.85
N THR A 153 14.53 -12.62 -8.17
CA THR A 153 13.45 -11.99 -8.95
C THR A 153 12.16 -12.77 -8.85
N LEU A 154 12.20 -14.09 -9.06
CA LEU A 154 11.03 -14.96 -8.96
C LEU A 154 10.42 -14.90 -7.56
N THR A 155 11.26 -14.88 -6.53
CA THR A 155 10.80 -14.74 -5.13
C THR A 155 10.12 -13.40 -4.89
N CYS A 156 10.71 -12.28 -5.34
CA CYS A 156 10.12 -10.95 -5.19
C CYS A 156 8.77 -10.81 -5.93
N VAL A 157 8.68 -11.35 -7.15
CA VAL A 157 7.43 -11.39 -7.92
C VAL A 157 6.39 -12.27 -7.24
N ALA A 158 6.78 -13.46 -6.78
CA ALA A 158 5.90 -14.38 -6.06
C ALA A 158 5.37 -13.77 -4.75
N VAL A 159 6.23 -13.11 -3.97
CA VAL A 159 5.84 -12.39 -2.75
C VAL A 159 4.89 -11.23 -3.08
N SER A 160 5.14 -10.49 -4.15
CA SER A 160 4.25 -9.41 -4.60
C SER A 160 2.85 -9.93 -4.97
N ILE A 161 2.79 -11.07 -5.68
CA ILE A 161 1.52 -11.75 -6.03
C ILE A 161 0.84 -12.36 -4.80
N ALA A 162 1.60 -12.97 -3.88
CA ALA A 162 1.06 -13.55 -2.66
C ALA A 162 0.46 -12.46 -1.76
N THR A 163 1.18 -11.35 -1.57
CA THR A 163 0.72 -10.17 -0.82
C THR A 163 -0.53 -9.57 -1.45
N TYR A 164 -0.59 -9.51 -2.78
CA TYR A 164 -1.81 -9.11 -3.49
C TYR A 164 -3.01 -9.98 -3.10
N ARG A 165 -2.88 -11.29 -3.28
CA ARG A 165 -3.96 -12.25 -3.03
C ARG A 165 -4.39 -12.21 -1.56
N HIS A 166 -3.42 -12.11 -0.64
CA HIS A 166 -3.68 -11.99 0.79
C HIS A 166 -4.50 -10.73 1.11
N ASN A 167 -4.04 -9.56 0.65
CA ASN A 167 -4.74 -8.30 0.90
C ASN A 167 -6.14 -8.27 0.26
N ALA A 168 -6.29 -8.84 -0.94
CA ALA A 168 -7.59 -8.95 -1.60
C ALA A 168 -8.56 -9.83 -0.79
N LYS A 169 -8.09 -10.98 -0.27
CA LYS A 169 -8.89 -11.87 0.58
C LYS A 169 -9.30 -11.20 1.89
N GLN A 170 -8.36 -10.57 2.59
CA GLN A 170 -8.63 -9.84 3.84
C GLN A 170 -9.65 -8.73 3.64
N TRP A 171 -9.51 -7.96 2.56
CA TRP A 171 -10.46 -6.91 2.23
C TRP A 171 -11.86 -7.44 1.93
N TRP A 172 -11.93 -8.56 1.19
CA TRP A 172 -13.19 -9.23 0.92
C TRP A 172 -13.86 -9.72 2.22
N GLN A 173 -13.11 -10.36 3.11
CA GLN A 173 -13.62 -10.79 4.42
C GLN A 173 -14.14 -9.62 5.26
N LEU A 174 -13.39 -8.52 5.34
CA LEU A 174 -13.80 -7.32 6.07
C LEU A 174 -15.07 -6.72 5.47
N LYS A 175 -15.18 -6.68 4.14
CA LYS A 175 -16.38 -6.19 3.45
C LYS A 175 -17.60 -7.05 3.77
N THR A 176 -17.46 -8.38 3.73
CA THR A 176 -18.54 -9.32 4.05
C THR A 176 -18.99 -9.18 5.51
N GLN A 177 -18.05 -9.11 6.45
CA GLN A 177 -18.35 -8.92 7.88
C GLN A 177 -19.02 -7.57 8.13
N TYR A 178 -18.55 -6.49 7.50
CA TYR A 178 -19.19 -5.19 7.59
C TYR A 178 -20.63 -5.20 7.05
N GLN A 179 -20.87 -5.85 5.91
CA GLN A 179 -22.20 -5.97 5.32
C GLN A 179 -23.14 -6.78 6.23
N HIS A 180 -22.63 -7.88 6.81
CA HIS A 180 -23.40 -8.71 7.73
C HIS A 180 -23.75 -7.98 9.04
N ALA A 181 -22.76 -7.31 9.64
CA ALA A 181 -22.98 -6.49 10.84
C ALA A 181 -23.98 -5.36 10.55
N LYS A 182 -23.87 -4.70 9.40
CA LYS A 182 -24.83 -3.69 8.95
C LYS A 182 -26.24 -4.26 8.80
N SER A 183 -26.41 -5.44 8.18
CA SER A 183 -27.74 -6.04 8.03
C SER A 183 -28.37 -6.43 9.36
N LEU A 184 -27.57 -6.99 10.29
CA LEU A 184 -28.04 -7.33 11.64
C LEU A 184 -28.47 -6.11 12.43
N LEU A 185 -27.66 -5.03 12.42
CA LEU A 185 -28.00 -3.78 13.11
C LEU A 185 -29.26 -3.12 12.56
N ILE A 186 -29.46 -3.18 11.23
CA ILE A 186 -30.66 -2.68 10.58
C ILE A 186 -31.89 -3.51 10.99
N GLN A 187 -31.75 -4.84 11.09
CA GLN A 187 -32.82 -5.74 11.50
C GLN A 187 -33.21 -5.55 12.97
N SER A 188 -32.23 -5.38 13.87
CA SER A 188 -32.47 -5.19 15.30
C SER A 188 -32.97 -3.78 15.63
N THR A 189 -32.54 -2.77 14.88
CA THR A 189 -32.83 -1.36 15.18
C THR A 189 -32.94 -0.56 13.87
N PRO A 190 -34.12 -0.53 13.22
CA PRO A 190 -34.29 0.08 11.90
C PRO A 190 -33.95 1.58 11.87
N ALA A 191 -34.04 2.28 13.01
CA ALA A 191 -33.61 3.69 13.14
C ALA A 191 -32.13 3.92 12.79
N ILE A 192 -31.28 2.88 12.91
CA ILE A 192 -29.85 2.94 12.55
C ILE A 192 -29.64 3.05 11.03
N GLN A 193 -30.62 2.72 10.19
CA GLN A 193 -30.52 2.93 8.73
C GLN A 193 -30.17 4.39 8.40
N VAL A 194 -30.71 5.34 9.16
CA VAL A 194 -30.48 6.78 8.96
C VAL A 194 -29.03 7.17 9.26
N LEU A 195 -28.40 6.57 10.28
CA LEU A 195 -26.96 6.76 10.57
C LEU A 195 -26.07 6.24 9.44
N PHE A 196 -26.46 5.16 8.77
CA PHE A 196 -25.72 4.65 7.60
C PHE A 196 -25.97 5.44 6.32
N HIS A 197 -27.02 6.25 6.25
CA HIS A 197 -27.36 7.09 5.08
C HIS A 197 -26.88 8.55 5.23
N SER A 198 -26.73 9.04 6.47
CA SER A 198 -26.13 10.35 6.78
C SER A 198 -24.90 10.18 7.68
N PRO A 199 -23.69 10.03 7.12
CA PRO A 199 -22.46 9.79 7.87
C PRO A 199 -21.94 11.04 8.60
N THR A 200 -22.43 12.23 8.26
CA THR A 200 -22.08 13.50 8.89
C THR A 200 -23.01 13.76 10.06
N GLY A 201 -22.80 13.02 11.15
CA GLY A 201 -22.71 13.54 12.52
C GLY A 201 -23.87 14.31 13.17
N ASP A 202 -24.93 14.67 12.47
CA ASP A 202 -26.10 15.25 13.13
C ASP A 202 -26.86 14.10 13.79
N GLN A 203 -26.54 13.86 15.06
CA GLN A 203 -27.35 13.07 15.99
C GLN A 203 -28.70 13.77 16.19
N ASN A 204 -29.50 13.83 15.14
CA ASN A 204 -30.82 14.40 15.21
C ASN A 204 -31.74 13.35 15.83
N ARG A 205 -32.19 13.64 17.05
CA ARG A 205 -33.33 12.97 17.67
C ARG A 205 -34.43 12.87 16.62
N GLN A 206 -34.76 11.65 16.21
CA GLN A 206 -35.80 11.45 15.20
C GLN A 206 -37.14 11.78 15.81
N HIS A 207 -37.77 12.83 15.31
CA HIS A 207 -39.16 13.17 15.65
C HIS A 207 -40.08 12.42 14.71
N PHE A 208 -40.95 11.60 15.27
CA PHE A 208 -42.04 10.95 14.54
C PHE A 208 -43.33 11.73 14.81
N ASN A 209 -43.95 12.27 13.77
CA ASN A 209 -45.20 13.05 13.89
C ASN A 209 -46.38 12.18 14.37
N PHE A 210 -46.34 10.89 14.05
CA PHE A 210 -47.32 9.90 14.47
C PHE A 210 -46.59 8.60 14.78
N CYS A 211 -46.85 8.02 15.96
CA CYS A 211 -46.37 6.69 16.31
C CYS A 211 -47.50 5.91 17.00
N CYS A 212 -47.53 4.60 16.77
CA CYS A 212 -48.37 3.68 17.52
C CYS A 212 -47.43 2.77 18.31
N VAL A 213 -47.63 2.70 19.62
CA VAL A 213 -46.84 1.83 20.50
C VAL A 213 -47.77 0.72 20.99
N LEU A 214 -47.44 -0.52 20.66
CA LEU A 214 -48.15 -1.70 21.12
C LEU A 214 -47.31 -2.41 22.18
N PHE A 215 -47.87 -2.60 23.37
CA PHE A 215 -47.32 -3.46 24.39
C PHE A 215 -48.10 -4.77 24.40
N ALA A 216 -47.41 -5.90 24.40
CA ALA A 216 -47.99 -7.22 24.53
C ALA A 216 -47.27 -7.96 25.66
N ASP A 217 -48.03 -8.66 26.48
CA ASP A 217 -47.53 -9.44 27.61
C ASP A 217 -48.19 -10.82 27.62
N VAL A 218 -47.46 -11.83 28.10
CA VAL A 218 -47.92 -13.22 28.18
C VAL A 218 -48.58 -13.46 29.53
N LYS A 219 -49.90 -13.56 29.52
CA LYS A 219 -50.67 -13.85 30.73
C LYS A 219 -50.24 -15.20 31.34
N GLY A 220 -49.80 -15.16 32.59
CA GLY A 220 -49.46 -16.38 33.34
C GLY A 220 -48.11 -17.01 32.97
N TYR A 221 -47.18 -16.24 32.39
CA TYR A 221 -45.84 -16.72 32.00
C TYR A 221 -45.16 -17.57 33.08
N GLN A 222 -45.15 -17.11 34.34
CA GLN A 222 -44.54 -17.86 35.45
C GLN A 222 -45.16 -19.25 35.68
N GLN A 223 -46.47 -19.38 35.48
CA GLN A 223 -47.19 -20.65 35.65
C GLN A 223 -46.88 -21.63 34.51
N LEU A 224 -46.68 -21.10 33.29
CA LEU A 224 -46.28 -21.88 32.12
C LEU A 224 -44.85 -22.40 32.28
N VAL A 225 -43.91 -21.54 32.69
CA VAL A 225 -42.50 -21.90 32.95
C VAL A 225 -42.41 -22.95 34.06
N ALA A 226 -43.17 -22.79 35.15
CA ALA A 226 -43.18 -23.76 36.24
C ALA A 226 -43.69 -25.16 35.82
N ARG A 227 -44.58 -25.24 34.81
CA ARG A 227 -45.15 -26.51 34.33
C ARG A 227 -44.35 -27.16 33.21
N HIS A 228 -43.75 -26.39 32.31
CA HIS A 228 -43.17 -26.90 31.06
C HIS A 228 -41.65 -26.73 30.96
N GLY A 229 -41.05 -25.94 31.86
CA GLY A 229 -39.65 -25.55 31.81
C GLY A 229 -39.40 -24.38 30.84
N GLU A 230 -38.42 -23.54 31.19
CA GLU A 230 -38.15 -22.26 30.52
C GLU A 230 -37.86 -22.40 29.01
N LEU A 231 -37.01 -23.36 28.62
CA LEU A 231 -36.63 -23.63 27.22
C LEU A 231 -37.78 -24.10 26.31
N LYS A 232 -38.93 -24.53 26.87
CA LYS A 232 -40.10 -24.95 26.08
C LYS A 232 -41.15 -23.86 25.92
N VAL A 233 -41.04 -22.78 26.70
CA VAL A 233 -42.01 -21.68 26.74
C VAL A 233 -41.51 -20.46 25.94
N ILE A 234 -40.18 -20.33 25.80
CA ILE A 234 -39.50 -19.38 24.90
C ILE A 234 -39.47 -19.94 23.48
#